data_AF-A0A7J4T1U0-F1
#
_entry.id   AF-A0A7J4T1U0-F1
#
_cell.length_a   1.000
_cell.length_b   1.000
_cell.length_c   1.000
_cell.angle_alpha   90.00
_cell.angle_beta   90.00
_cell.angle_gamma   90.00
#
_symmetry.space_group_name_H-M   'P 1'
#
loop_
_entity.id
_entity.type
_entity.pdbx_description
1 polymer ?
#
loop_
_entity_poly.entity_id
_entity_poly.type
_entity_poly.pdbx_seq_one_letter_code
_entity_poly.pdbx_strand_id
1 'polypeptide(L)'
;MEGKLRKDYHAGAVGSAGLSVASLFFIAIMIIAFTANPVAIGTDVGDRAPNVEGKAYNGTTWTEFDFDSYFDLTWEEGNTSGQWVAMIFMDTDCPYCQQSASNQADWANTYTTNNPNWGGPHVNFVASATELDIQGHDSSRAEIQEFRADYG
;
A
#
# COMPACT_ATOMS: atom_id res chain seq x y z
N MET A 1 38.87 -60.13 11.72
CA MET A 1 39.08 -58.94 12.59
C MET A 1 37.71 -58.37 12.88
N GLU A 2 37.17 -58.65 14.07
CA GLU A 2 35.86 -58.12 14.48
C GLU A 2 36.03 -56.66 14.92
N GLY A 3 35.42 -55.73 14.18
CA GLY A 3 35.40 -54.32 14.54
C GLY A 3 34.45 -54.08 15.71
N LYS A 4 34.99 -53.85 16.91
CA LYS A 4 34.22 -53.37 18.07
C LYS A 4 33.81 -51.91 17.83
N LEU A 5 32.56 -51.70 17.43
CA LEU A 5 31.92 -50.38 17.51
C LEU A 5 31.76 -49.99 18.99
N ARG A 6 32.50 -48.99 19.44
CA ARG A 6 32.31 -48.38 20.76
C ARG A 6 31.08 -47.46 20.68
N LYS A 7 30.07 -47.72 21.51
CA LYS A 7 28.96 -46.78 21.71
C LYS A 7 29.50 -45.54 22.42
N ASP A 8 29.58 -44.43 21.70
CA ASP A 8 29.80 -43.10 22.25
C ASP A 8 28.46 -42.59 22.83
N TYR A 9 28.41 -42.39 24.14
CA TYR A 9 27.22 -41.96 24.88
C TYR A 9 26.94 -40.44 24.73
N HIS A 10 27.85 -39.67 24.14
CA HIS A 10 27.74 -38.22 23.99
C HIS A 10 27.32 -37.78 22.58
N ALA A 11 27.43 -38.65 21.58
CA ALA A 11 26.93 -38.38 20.22
C ALA A 11 25.41 -38.12 20.19
N GLY A 12 24.66 -38.69 21.14
CA GLY A 12 23.21 -38.48 21.26
C GLY A 12 22.79 -37.21 22.01
N ALA A 13 23.65 -36.62 22.84
CA ALA A 13 23.30 -35.48 23.69
C ALA A 13 23.30 -34.14 22.94
N VAL A 14 24.26 -33.94 22.03
CA VAL A 14 24.30 -32.78 21.13
C VAL A 14 23.29 -32.90 19.99
N GLY A 15 23.03 -34.12 19.52
CA GLY A 15 21.99 -34.41 18.54
C GLY A 15 20.59 -34.19 19.11
N SER A 16 20.30 -34.64 20.33
CA SER A 16 18.99 -34.46 20.97
C SER A 16 18.73 -33.01 21.37
N ALA A 17 19.73 -32.30 21.91
CA ALA A 17 19.59 -30.88 22.24
C ALA A 17 19.45 -30.02 20.97
N GLY A 18 20.25 -30.28 19.93
CA GLY A 18 20.17 -29.58 18.65
C GLY A 18 18.84 -29.82 17.92
N LEU A 19 18.37 -31.08 17.89
CA LEU A 19 17.05 -31.42 17.34
C LEU A 19 15.91 -30.78 18.15
N SER A 20 16.03 -30.71 19.48
CA SER A 20 15.02 -30.05 20.32
C SER A 20 14.93 -28.56 20.03
N VAL A 21 16.07 -27.85 19.94
CA VAL A 21 16.11 -26.42 19.60
C VAL A 21 15.58 -26.18 18.18
N ALA A 22 15.99 -26.99 17.21
CA ALA A 22 15.47 -26.90 15.85
C ALA A 22 13.96 -27.13 15.81
N SER A 23 13.45 -28.12 16.54
CA SER A 23 12.01 -28.41 16.61
C SER A 23 11.20 -27.25 17.18
N LEU A 24 11.69 -26.61 18.26
CA LEU A 24 11.04 -25.42 18.85
C LEU A 24 11.03 -24.24 17.88
N PHE A 25 12.12 -24.04 17.13
CA PHE A 25 12.20 -23.00 16.10
C PHE A 25 11.20 -23.23 14.96
N PHE A 26 11.10 -24.46 14.43
CA PHE A 26 10.13 -24.78 13.38
C PHE A 26 8.68 -24.72 13.87
N ILE A 27 8.41 -25.13 15.12
CA ILE A 27 7.07 -24.97 15.73
C ILE A 27 6.71 -23.49 15.85
N ALA A 28 7.64 -22.64 16.30
CA ALA A 28 7.40 -21.20 16.39
C ALA A 28 7.12 -20.57 15.01
N ILE A 29 7.88 -20.94 13.97
CA ILE A 29 7.63 -20.49 12.60
C ILE A 29 6.28 -21.00 12.10
N MET A 30 5.93 -22.26 12.35
CA MET A 30 4.62 -22.80 11.96
C MET A 30 3.48 -22.04 12.63
N ILE A 31 3.57 -21.77 13.93
CA ILE A 31 2.55 -20.98 14.63
C ILE A 31 2.43 -19.59 14.00
N ILE A 32 3.53 -18.89 13.73
CA ILE A 32 3.49 -17.58 13.06
C ILE A 32 2.88 -17.70 11.66
N ALA A 33 3.26 -18.71 10.88
CA ALA A 33 2.74 -18.90 9.52
C ALA A 33 1.24 -19.21 9.48
N PHE A 34 0.70 -19.93 10.47
CA PHE A 34 -0.74 -20.24 10.56
C PHE A 34 -1.57 -19.18 11.29
N THR A 35 -0.93 -18.25 12.02
CA THR A 35 -1.61 -17.17 12.75
C THR A 35 -1.48 -15.81 12.05
N ALA A 36 -0.45 -15.64 11.21
CA ALA A 36 -0.40 -14.53 10.27
C ALA A 36 -1.51 -14.73 9.25
N ASN A 37 -2.55 -13.91 9.32
CA ASN A 37 -3.42 -13.69 8.17
C ASN A 37 -2.65 -12.75 7.25
N PRO A 38 -2.03 -13.23 6.14
CA PRO A 38 -1.48 -12.30 5.17
C PRO A 38 -2.67 -11.49 4.64
N VAL A 39 -2.64 -10.18 4.82
CA VAL A 39 -3.56 -9.31 4.10
C VAL A 39 -3.15 -9.43 2.64
N ALA A 40 -4.05 -9.95 1.80
CA ALA A 40 -3.79 -10.07 0.37
C ALA A 40 -3.55 -8.67 -0.20
N ILE A 41 -2.61 -8.56 -1.15
CA ILE A 41 -2.32 -7.31 -1.85
C ILE A 41 -3.00 -7.39 -3.20
N GLY A 42 -3.88 -6.42 -3.49
CA GLY A 42 -4.71 -6.50 -4.68
C GLY A 42 -5.72 -5.37 -4.80
N THR A 43 -6.65 -5.55 -5.72
CA THR A 43 -7.74 -4.59 -6.02
C THR A 43 -9.10 -5.05 -5.48
N ASP A 44 -9.16 -6.23 -4.87
CA ASP A 44 -10.41 -6.76 -4.35
C ASP A 44 -10.78 -6.09 -3.02
N VAL A 45 -12.07 -6.07 -2.70
CA VAL A 45 -12.55 -5.45 -1.46
C VAL A 45 -11.97 -6.17 -0.25
N GLY A 46 -11.23 -5.44 0.59
CA GLY A 46 -10.57 -5.98 1.78
C GLY A 46 -9.08 -6.30 1.57
N ASP A 47 -8.60 -6.26 0.33
CA ASP A 47 -7.18 -6.35 0.03
C ASP A 47 -6.47 -5.05 0.43
N ARG A 48 -5.20 -5.20 0.82
CA ARG A 48 -4.30 -4.06 0.98
C ARG A 48 -3.90 -3.56 -0.41
N ALA A 49 -4.12 -2.28 -0.66
CA ALA A 49 -3.62 -1.67 -1.88
C ALA A 49 -2.08 -1.76 -1.93
N PRO A 50 -1.48 -2.05 -3.10
CA PRO A 50 -0.03 -2.11 -3.25
C PRO A 50 0.60 -0.74 -2.94
N ASN A 51 1.82 -0.73 -2.38
CA ASN A 51 2.50 0.54 -2.16
C ASN A 51 2.84 1.21 -3.50
N VAL A 52 2.61 2.52 -3.58
CA VAL A 52 2.93 3.36 -4.72
C VAL A 52 3.78 4.51 -4.23
N GLU A 53 5.00 4.59 -4.77
CA GLU A 53 5.98 5.62 -4.45
C GLU A 53 6.32 6.42 -5.71
N GLY A 54 6.61 7.71 -5.55
CA GLY A 54 7.02 8.54 -6.67
C GLY A 54 7.00 10.03 -6.37
N LYS A 55 6.79 10.84 -7.41
CA LYS A 55 6.67 12.29 -7.31
C LYS A 55 5.23 12.70 -7.59
N ALA A 56 4.63 13.47 -6.68
CA ALA A 56 3.32 14.07 -6.87
C ALA A 56 3.43 15.59 -6.97
N TYR A 57 2.65 16.20 -7.86
CA TYR A 57 2.58 17.66 -7.99
C TYR A 57 1.46 18.22 -7.10
N ASN A 58 1.81 19.04 -6.12
CA ASN A 58 0.83 19.60 -5.16
C ASN A 58 0.17 20.90 -5.63
N GLY A 59 0.35 21.30 -6.89
CA GLY A 59 -0.09 22.59 -7.43
C GLY A 59 0.97 23.68 -7.41
N THR A 60 2.08 23.50 -6.67
CA THR A 60 3.22 24.45 -6.65
C THR A 60 4.54 23.76 -6.97
N THR A 61 4.79 22.58 -6.38
CA THR A 61 6.04 21.84 -6.58
C THR A 61 5.79 20.34 -6.61
N TRP A 62 6.74 19.62 -7.20
CA TRP A 62 6.81 18.17 -7.11
C TRP A 62 7.38 17.77 -5.76
N THR A 63 6.66 16.96 -5.00
CA THR A 63 7.06 16.41 -3.69
C THR A 63 7.18 14.90 -3.77
N GLU A 64 7.94 14.29 -2.86
CA GLU A 64 7.87 12.83 -2.70
C GLU A 64 6.46 12.44 -2.29
N PHE A 65 5.99 11.33 -2.84
CA PHE A 65 4.75 10.68 -2.51
C PHE A 65 5.06 9.24 -2.14
N ASP A 66 4.52 8.83 -0.99
CA ASP A 66 4.57 7.46 -0.49
C ASP A 66 3.16 7.12 0.01
N PHE A 67 2.49 6.21 -0.67
CA PHE A 67 1.12 5.84 -0.34
C PHE A 67 1.02 5.20 1.05
N ASP A 68 2.01 4.40 1.43
CA ASP A 68 2.04 3.73 2.74
C ASP A 68 2.11 4.73 3.90
N SER A 69 2.66 5.93 3.68
CA SER A 69 2.78 6.99 4.69
C SER A 69 1.43 7.55 5.17
N TYR A 70 0.35 7.31 4.42
CA TYR A 70 -1.00 7.77 4.77
C TYR A 70 -1.74 6.80 5.71
N PHE A 71 -1.27 5.55 5.86
CA PHE A 71 -1.98 4.56 6.67
C PHE A 71 -1.63 4.66 8.15
N ASP A 72 -2.65 4.93 8.95
CA ASP A 72 -2.58 4.76 10.40
C ASP A 72 -2.89 3.30 10.77
N LEU A 73 -1.84 2.53 11.09
CA LEU A 73 -1.97 1.13 11.52
C LEU A 73 -2.64 0.98 12.89
N THR A 74 -2.87 2.07 13.60
CA THR A 74 -3.57 2.10 14.90
C THR A 74 -5.01 2.61 14.77
N TRP A 75 -5.49 2.82 13.55
CA TRP A 75 -6.87 3.26 13.30
C TRP A 75 -7.87 2.20 13.76
N GLU A 76 -8.94 2.65 14.41
CA GLU A 76 -10.05 1.83 14.89
C GLU A 76 -11.37 2.29 14.27
N GLU A 77 -12.32 1.35 14.13
CA GLU A 77 -13.64 1.62 13.58
C GLU A 77 -14.35 2.76 14.34
N GLY A 78 -14.89 3.72 13.60
CA GLY A 78 -15.55 4.90 14.17
C GLY A 78 -14.64 6.10 14.41
N ASN A 79 -13.31 5.96 14.25
CA ASN A 79 -12.41 7.11 14.28
C ASN A 79 -12.52 7.93 12.97
N THR A 80 -13.31 8.99 13.01
CA THR A 80 -13.49 9.94 11.89
C THR A 80 -12.35 10.96 11.78
N SER A 81 -11.34 10.90 12.65
CA SER A 81 -10.16 11.78 12.60
C SER A 81 -9.06 11.24 11.68
N GLY A 82 -9.21 10.00 11.21
CA GLY A 82 -8.26 9.35 10.31
C GLY A 82 -8.14 10.06 8.95
N GLN A 83 -7.08 9.74 8.22
CA GLN A 83 -6.88 10.16 6.84
C GLN A 83 -7.26 9.00 5.94
N TRP A 84 -8.10 9.27 4.94
CA TRP A 84 -8.43 8.30 3.90
C TRP A 84 -7.76 8.73 2.60
N VAL A 85 -7.52 7.78 1.70
CA VAL A 85 -6.94 8.06 0.39
C VAL A 85 -7.80 7.43 -0.69
N ALA A 86 -8.18 8.22 -1.68
CA ALA A 86 -8.81 7.75 -2.91
C ALA A 86 -7.81 7.96 -4.04
N MET A 87 -7.24 6.86 -4.54
CA MET A 87 -6.32 6.87 -5.67
C MET A 87 -7.05 6.48 -6.94
N ILE A 88 -6.80 7.20 -8.03
CA ILE A 88 -7.28 6.87 -9.36
C ILE A 88 -6.13 6.88 -10.36
N PHE A 89 -6.27 6.10 -11.43
CA PHE A 89 -5.37 6.13 -12.57
C PHE A 89 -6.05 6.90 -13.71
N MET A 90 -5.37 7.90 -14.24
CA MET A 90 -5.90 8.79 -15.26
C MET A 90 -4.87 9.06 -16.35
N ASP A 91 -5.37 9.19 -17.57
CA ASP A 91 -4.62 9.72 -18.69
C ASP A 91 -4.98 11.20 -18.88
N THR A 92 -3.98 12.05 -19.14
CA THR A 92 -4.12 13.50 -19.27
C THR A 92 -4.93 13.92 -20.50
N ASP A 93 -4.91 13.12 -21.56
CA ASP A 93 -5.58 13.38 -22.84
C ASP A 93 -6.94 12.68 -22.97
N CYS A 94 -7.33 11.87 -21.99
CA CYS A 94 -8.62 11.17 -22.01
C CYS A 94 -9.77 12.11 -21.59
N PRO A 95 -10.77 12.40 -22.45
CA PRO A 95 -11.87 13.32 -22.12
C PRO A 95 -12.71 12.87 -20.91
N TYR A 96 -12.83 11.56 -20.70
CA TYR A 96 -13.48 11.03 -19.51
C TYR A 96 -12.64 11.24 -18.25
N CYS A 97 -11.31 11.14 -18.34
CA CYS A 97 -10.40 11.44 -17.23
C CYS A 97 -10.45 12.92 -16.84
N GLN A 98 -10.54 13.83 -17.81
CA GLN A 98 -10.74 15.26 -17.55
C GLN A 98 -12.01 15.52 -16.74
N GLN A 99 -13.14 14.91 -17.13
CA GLN A 99 -14.38 15.00 -16.36
C GLN A 99 -14.24 14.36 -14.96
N SER A 100 -13.55 13.23 -14.86
CA SER A 100 -13.29 12.55 -13.58
C SER A 100 -12.43 13.41 -12.65
N ALA A 101 -11.44 14.13 -13.17
CA ALA A 101 -10.61 15.06 -12.41
C ALA A 101 -11.44 16.19 -11.81
N SER A 102 -12.34 16.79 -12.58
CA SER A 102 -13.23 17.85 -12.05
C SER A 102 -14.16 17.32 -10.95
N ASN A 103 -14.70 16.11 -11.12
CA ASN A 103 -15.50 15.47 -10.08
C ASN A 103 -14.68 15.21 -8.81
N GLN A 104 -13.38 14.88 -8.93
CA GLN A 104 -12.51 14.69 -7.78
C GLN A 104 -12.21 15.97 -7.04
N ALA A 105 -12.07 17.10 -7.74
CA ALA A 105 -11.96 18.40 -7.09
C ALA A 105 -13.22 18.71 -6.28
N ASP A 106 -14.41 18.46 -6.83
CA ASP A 106 -15.68 18.61 -6.10
C ASP A 106 -15.78 17.68 -4.89
N TRP A 107 -15.32 16.44 -5.02
CA TRP A 107 -15.26 15.49 -3.91
C TRP A 107 -14.23 15.88 -2.85
N ALA A 108 -13.07 16.39 -3.22
CA ALA A 108 -12.06 16.88 -2.29
C ALA A 108 -12.58 18.07 -1.45
N ASN A 109 -13.38 18.94 -2.08
CA ASN A 109 -14.08 20.03 -1.38
C ASN A 109 -15.20 19.53 -0.47
N THR A 110 -15.81 18.40 -0.80
CA THR A 110 -16.89 17.79 -0.02
C THR A 110 -16.35 17.00 1.17
N TYR A 111 -15.39 16.10 0.95
CA TYR A 111 -14.89 15.13 1.92
C TYR A 111 -13.64 15.64 2.65
N THR A 112 -13.76 16.82 3.22
CA THR A 112 -12.70 17.46 4.02
C THR A 112 -13.24 17.84 5.39
N THR A 113 -12.40 17.77 6.42
CA THR A 113 -12.71 18.20 7.80
C THR A 113 -13.14 19.66 7.90
N ASN A 114 -12.88 20.46 6.85
CA ASN A 114 -13.30 21.85 6.77
C ASN A 114 -14.76 22.03 6.33
N ASN A 115 -15.40 21.00 5.78
CA ASN A 115 -16.80 21.05 5.38
C ASN A 115 -17.70 20.66 6.57
N PRO A 116 -18.50 21.58 7.13
CA PRO A 116 -19.32 21.30 8.31
C PRO A 116 -20.45 20.28 8.06
N ASN A 117 -20.80 20.04 6.79
CA ASN A 117 -21.80 19.03 6.41
C ASN A 117 -21.19 17.63 6.28
N TRP A 118 -19.85 17.52 6.29
CA TRP A 118 -19.13 16.26 6.23
C TRP A 118 -18.65 15.87 7.64
N GLY A 119 -19.37 14.94 8.27
CA GLY A 119 -19.04 14.41 9.59
C GLY A 119 -18.01 13.27 9.57
N GLY A 120 -17.15 13.20 8.55
CA GLY A 120 -16.25 12.08 8.29
C GLY A 120 -14.76 12.47 8.20
N PRO A 121 -13.90 11.50 7.87
CA PRO A 121 -12.45 11.71 7.75
C PRO A 121 -12.08 12.59 6.56
N HIS A 122 -10.90 13.21 6.63
CA HIS A 122 -10.35 13.91 5.48
C HIS A 122 -9.94 12.88 4.43
N VAL A 123 -10.45 13.02 3.20
CA VAL A 123 -10.13 12.15 2.08
C VAL A 123 -9.13 12.85 1.16
N ASN A 124 -7.96 12.25 1.02
CA ASN A 124 -6.91 12.67 0.11
C ASN A 124 -7.17 12.06 -1.26
N PHE A 125 -7.51 12.88 -2.25
CA PHE A 125 -7.68 12.45 -3.63
C PHE A 125 -6.34 12.54 -4.36
N VAL A 126 -5.91 11.42 -4.95
CA VAL A 126 -4.63 11.30 -5.65
C VAL A 126 -4.88 10.75 -7.05
N ALA A 127 -4.41 11.48 -8.06
CA ALA A 127 -4.42 11.01 -9.44
C ALA A 127 -3.01 10.54 -9.84
N SER A 128 -2.91 9.28 -10.24
CA SER A 128 -1.73 8.71 -10.88
C SER A 128 -1.88 8.90 -12.39
N ALA A 129 -0.96 9.68 -12.97
CA ALA A 129 -0.90 9.86 -14.41
C ALA A 129 -0.38 8.57 -15.06
N THR A 130 -1.22 7.94 -15.88
CA THR A 130 -0.92 6.71 -16.61
C THR A 130 -1.14 6.94 -18.09
N GLU A 131 -0.10 6.65 -18.85
CA GLU A 131 -0.10 6.72 -20.31
C GLU A 131 -0.90 5.55 -20.89
N LEU A 132 -2.05 5.83 -21.50
CA LEU A 132 -2.79 4.88 -22.32
C LEU A 132 -2.20 4.88 -23.73
N ASP A 133 -2.23 3.74 -24.42
CA ASP A 133 -1.73 3.61 -25.80
C ASP A 133 -2.67 4.29 -26.83
N ILE A 134 -2.74 5.62 -26.77
CA ILE A 134 -3.48 6.51 -27.67
C ILE A 134 -2.49 7.10 -28.69
N GLN A 135 -2.89 7.63 -29.84
CA GLN A 135 -1.90 8.18 -30.78
C GLN A 135 -1.62 9.67 -30.50
N GLY A 136 -0.36 10.04 -30.26
CA GLY A 136 0.08 11.44 -30.18
C GLY A 136 0.02 12.09 -28.79
N HIS A 137 0.01 11.30 -27.73
CA HIS A 137 0.06 11.75 -26.34
C HIS A 137 1.50 11.68 -25.79
N ASP A 138 1.76 12.45 -24.73
CA ASP A 138 2.88 12.25 -23.81
C ASP A 138 2.25 12.15 -22.40
N SER A 139 3.01 11.80 -21.38
CA SER A 139 2.59 11.91 -19.98
C SER A 139 3.64 12.73 -19.23
N SER A 140 4.02 13.83 -19.86
CA SER A 140 5.11 14.68 -19.40
C SER A 140 4.73 15.39 -18.10
N ARG A 141 5.73 15.79 -17.31
CA ARG A 141 5.48 16.57 -16.09
C ARG A 141 4.77 17.90 -16.37
N ALA A 142 5.07 18.54 -17.50
CA ALA A 142 4.42 19.81 -17.86
C ALA A 142 2.92 19.59 -18.12
N GLU A 143 2.60 18.54 -18.86
CA GLU A 143 1.23 18.18 -19.17
C GLU A 143 0.43 17.77 -17.91
N ILE A 144 1.02 17.03 -16.99
CA ILE A 144 0.39 16.71 -15.69
C ILE A 144 0.07 17.99 -14.89
N GLN A 145 0.94 19.00 -14.95
CA GLN A 145 0.70 20.29 -14.30
C GLN A 145 -0.46 21.05 -14.96
N GLU A 146 -0.50 21.08 -16.28
CA GLU A 146 -1.57 21.71 -17.07
C GLU A 146 -2.91 21.01 -16.82
N PHE A 147 -2.95 19.68 -16.91
CA PHE A 147 -4.13 18.88 -16.61
C PHE A 147 -4.68 19.18 -15.20
N ARG A 148 -3.81 19.26 -14.20
CA ARG A 148 -4.22 19.64 -12.85
C ARG A 148 -4.78 21.05 -12.79
N ALA A 149 -4.14 22.01 -13.45
CA ALA A 149 -4.57 23.41 -13.42
C ALA A 149 -5.93 23.62 -14.10
N ASP A 150 -6.20 22.87 -15.17
CA ASP A 150 -7.41 23.01 -15.96
C ASP A 150 -8.59 22.21 -15.39
N TYR A 151 -8.33 21.06 -14.75
CA TYR A 151 -9.38 20.11 -14.35
C TYR A 151 -9.44 19.74 -12.88
N GLY A 152 -8.45 20.08 -12.02
CA GLY A 152 -8.35 19.56 -10.65
C GLY A 152 -7.88 20.52 -9.56
#